data_AF-A0AA35UKH8-F1
#
_entry.id   AF-A0AA35UKH8-F1
#
_cell.length_a   1.000
_cell.length_b   1.000
_cell.length_c   1.000
_cell.angle_alpha   90.00
_cell.angle_beta   90.00
_cell.angle_gamma   90.00
#
_symmetry.space_group_name_H-M   'P 1'
#
loop_
_entity.id
_entity.type
_entity.pdbx_description
1 polymer ?
#
loop_
_entity_poly.entity_id
_entity_poly.type
_entity_poly.pdbx_seq_one_letter_code
_entity_poly.pdbx_strand_id
1 'polypeptide(L)'
;MLQASVYFGKIVRVFKEHCAAWCRENVKIELPVYASFTSAEFNGLPELMRIHLLQQLLWQIGAGNYPASVNSIKLGLQKIGIQEKFTLAGCIIYPKDEHIEIHAERKRKTRGAIKIVPGTPAVIDNRWLVKTNKVLYLHHMSDEVYRHLNKAENGYYFIKKWRYPARLCIPILQDLDGRLVQPHIEVCNIENDFSETKPLDKIPSLATLIPIRKKPFWNES
;
A
#
# COMPACT_ATOMS: atom_id res chain seq x y z
N MET A 1 -22.00 -24.59 -25.87
CA MET A 1 -21.71 -23.29 -25.21
C MET A 1 -21.68 -23.36 -23.68
N LEU A 2 -22.65 -24.01 -23.02
CA LEU A 2 -22.67 -24.13 -21.54
C LEU A 2 -21.52 -24.94 -20.91
N GLN A 3 -21.00 -25.98 -21.58
CA GLN A 3 -19.87 -26.74 -21.05
C GLN A 3 -18.56 -25.94 -21.09
N ALA A 4 -18.29 -25.23 -22.19
CA ALA A 4 -17.08 -24.42 -22.34
C ALA A 4 -16.97 -23.30 -21.29
N SER A 5 -18.09 -22.66 -20.91
CA SER A 5 -18.09 -21.64 -19.85
C SER A 5 -17.80 -22.23 -18.46
N VAL A 6 -18.28 -23.44 -18.18
CA VAL A 6 -17.99 -24.16 -16.92
C VAL A 6 -16.53 -24.58 -16.85
N TYR A 7 -15.96 -25.10 -17.94
CA TYR A 7 -14.53 -25.45 -18.00
C TYR A 7 -13.63 -24.21 -17.87
N PHE A 8 -14.00 -23.11 -18.53
CA PHE A 8 -13.28 -21.85 -18.41
C PHE A 8 -13.30 -21.32 -16.98
N GLY A 9 -14.46 -21.37 -16.30
CA GLY A 9 -14.58 -20.99 -14.89
C GLY A 9 -13.67 -21.81 -13.97
N LYS A 10 -13.58 -23.14 -14.19
CA LYS A 10 -12.67 -24.01 -13.42
C LYS A 10 -11.20 -23.64 -13.64
N ILE A 11 -10.78 -23.41 -14.88
CA ILE A 11 -9.40 -23.04 -15.21
C ILE A 11 -9.03 -21.70 -14.56
N VAL A 12 -9.90 -20.70 -14.66
CA VAL A 12 -9.68 -19.38 -14.06
C VAL A 12 -9.57 -19.49 -12.54
N ARG A 13 -10.39 -20.34 -11.90
CA ARG A 13 -10.31 -20.56 -10.45
C ARG A 13 -8.97 -21.15 -10.04
N VAL A 14 -8.55 -22.24 -10.68
CA VAL A 14 -7.26 -22.90 -10.39
C VAL A 14 -6.09 -21.94 -10.61
N PHE A 15 -6.12 -21.16 -11.70
CA PHE A 15 -5.11 -20.13 -11.96
C PHE A 15 -5.04 -19.08 -10.85
N LYS A 16 -6.20 -18.58 -10.39
CA LYS A 16 -6.26 -17.61 -9.27
C LYS A 16 -5.75 -18.23 -7.96
N GLU A 17 -6.10 -19.48 -7.68
CA GLU A 17 -5.63 -20.22 -6.50
C GLU A 17 -4.10 -20.37 -6.49
N HIS A 18 -3.49 -20.64 -7.65
CA HIS A 18 -2.02 -20.71 -7.78
C HIS A 18 -1.35 -19.35 -7.60
N CYS A 19 -1.88 -18.31 -8.23
CA CYS A 19 -1.40 -16.94 -8.02
C CYS A 19 -1.51 -16.53 -6.55
N ALA A 20 -2.61 -16.91 -5.88
CA ALA A 20 -2.84 -16.63 -4.49
C ALA A 20 -1.87 -17.37 -3.56
N ALA A 21 -1.58 -18.65 -3.85
CA ALA A 21 -0.58 -19.42 -3.11
C ALA A 21 0.81 -18.79 -3.22
N TRP A 22 1.23 -18.45 -4.44
CA TRP A 22 2.52 -17.80 -4.66
C TRP A 22 2.62 -16.47 -3.90
N CYS A 23 1.57 -15.64 -3.91
CA CYS A 23 1.57 -14.37 -3.16
C CYS A 23 1.74 -14.56 -1.66
N ARG A 24 1.11 -15.59 -1.05
CA ARG A 24 1.23 -15.84 0.39
C ARG A 24 2.66 -16.17 0.80
N GLU A 25 3.40 -16.86 -0.06
CA GLU A 25 4.77 -17.31 0.21
C GLU A 25 5.81 -16.23 -0.12
N ASN A 26 5.58 -15.44 -1.17
CA ASN A 26 6.62 -14.61 -1.78
C ASN A 26 6.42 -13.09 -1.62
N VAL A 27 5.21 -12.63 -1.30
CA VAL A 27 4.91 -11.20 -1.25
C VAL A 27 4.82 -10.70 0.19
N LYS A 28 5.67 -9.73 0.52
CA LYS A 28 5.57 -8.93 1.73
C LYS A 28 4.81 -7.64 1.41
N ILE A 29 3.79 -7.32 2.20
CA ILE A 29 3.06 -6.06 2.13
C ILE A 29 3.23 -5.29 3.43
N GLU A 30 3.59 -4.03 3.32
CA GLU A 30 3.57 -3.09 4.43
C GLU A 30 2.57 -1.98 4.13
N LEU A 31 1.42 -2.03 4.81
CA LEU A 31 0.33 -1.08 4.61
C LEU A 31 -0.16 -1.06 3.14
N PRO A 32 -1.22 -0.28 2.79
CA PRO A 32 -1.60 -0.13 1.38
C PRO A 32 -0.68 0.86 0.64
N VAL A 33 0.63 0.85 0.96
CA VAL A 33 1.63 1.76 0.39
C VAL A 33 2.90 1.07 -0.09
N TYR A 34 3.18 -0.18 0.32
CA TYR A 34 4.39 -0.88 -0.09
C TYR A 34 4.17 -2.38 -0.26
N ALA A 35 4.79 -2.95 -1.29
CA ALA A 35 4.95 -4.38 -1.45
C ALA A 35 6.36 -4.73 -1.92
N SER A 36 6.84 -5.92 -1.58
CA SER A 36 8.07 -6.48 -2.14
C SER A 36 8.00 -8.00 -2.30
N PHE A 37 8.79 -8.52 -3.23
CA PHE A 37 8.90 -9.94 -3.51
C PHE A 37 10.23 -10.26 -4.18
N THR A 38 10.64 -11.52 -4.11
CA THR A 38 11.92 -12.00 -4.68
C THR A 38 11.92 -11.92 -6.20
N SER A 39 12.95 -11.30 -6.76
CA SER A 39 13.09 -11.08 -8.20
C SER A 39 13.23 -12.39 -8.97
N ALA A 40 14.07 -13.30 -8.49
CA ALA A 40 14.30 -14.62 -9.10
C ALA A 40 13.01 -15.46 -9.19
N GLU A 41 12.30 -15.60 -8.06
CA GLU A 41 11.03 -16.32 -7.99
C GLU A 41 9.98 -15.75 -8.94
N PHE A 42 9.84 -14.41 -8.95
CA PHE A 42 8.89 -13.76 -9.84
C PHE A 42 9.24 -13.97 -11.31
N ASN A 43 10.52 -13.83 -11.68
CA ASN A 43 10.99 -13.97 -13.06
C ASN A 43 10.89 -15.41 -13.59
N GLY A 44 10.94 -16.41 -12.70
CA GLY A 44 10.72 -17.82 -13.04
C GLY A 44 9.26 -18.18 -13.38
N LEU A 45 8.30 -17.29 -13.08
CA LEU A 45 6.89 -17.56 -13.34
C LEU A 45 6.50 -17.44 -14.83
N PRO A 46 5.47 -18.19 -15.27
CA PRO A 46 4.84 -17.98 -16.56
C PRO A 46 4.42 -16.52 -16.78
N GLU A 47 4.60 -15.99 -17.99
CA GLU A 47 4.30 -14.58 -18.31
C GLU A 47 2.88 -14.18 -17.91
N LEU A 48 1.89 -15.04 -18.16
CA LEU A 48 0.49 -14.78 -17.80
C LEU A 48 0.31 -14.59 -16.27
N MET A 49 1.02 -15.38 -15.46
CA MET A 49 1.02 -15.22 -14.01
C MET A 49 1.68 -13.90 -13.61
N ARG A 50 2.86 -13.59 -14.17
CA ARG A 50 3.56 -12.33 -13.91
C ARG A 50 2.70 -11.11 -14.24
N ILE A 51 1.99 -11.14 -15.37
CA ILE A 51 1.05 -10.09 -15.77
C ILE A 51 -0.06 -9.94 -14.73
N HIS A 52 -0.72 -11.05 -14.37
CA HIS A 52 -1.82 -11.03 -13.42
C HIS A 52 -1.37 -10.52 -12.05
N LEU A 53 -0.29 -11.08 -11.50
CA LEU A 53 0.25 -10.72 -10.20
C LEU A 53 0.65 -9.25 -10.13
N LEU A 54 1.43 -8.77 -11.12
CA LEU A 54 1.85 -7.37 -11.15
C LEU A 54 0.64 -6.43 -11.27
N GLN A 55 -0.35 -6.77 -12.09
CA GLN A 55 -1.56 -5.99 -12.25
C GLN A 55 -2.34 -5.87 -10.93
N GLN A 56 -2.49 -6.97 -10.19
CA GLN A 56 -3.20 -6.98 -8.91
C GLN A 56 -2.43 -6.24 -7.81
N LEU A 57 -1.11 -6.42 -7.74
CA LEU A 57 -0.25 -5.71 -6.78
C LEU A 57 -0.27 -4.19 -7.04
N LEU A 58 -0.18 -3.76 -8.29
CA LEU A 58 -0.26 -2.35 -8.65
C LEU A 58 -1.64 -1.76 -8.36
N TRP A 59 -2.71 -2.53 -8.57
CA TRP A 59 -4.05 -2.09 -8.20
C TRP A 59 -4.19 -1.91 -6.68
N GLN A 60 -3.67 -2.86 -5.90
CA GLN A 60 -3.71 -2.82 -4.44
C GLN A 60 -2.88 -1.67 -3.85
N ILE A 61 -1.63 -1.50 -4.28
CA ILE A 61 -0.71 -0.48 -3.75
C ILE A 61 -0.97 0.91 -4.35
N GLY A 62 -1.27 0.97 -5.65
CA GLY A 62 -1.51 2.21 -6.39
C GLY A 62 -2.85 2.86 -6.07
N ALA A 63 -3.77 2.07 -5.51
CA ALA A 63 -5.12 2.49 -5.13
C ALA A 63 -5.92 3.14 -6.26
N GLY A 64 -5.59 2.77 -7.50
CA GLY A 64 -6.31 3.21 -8.70
C GLY A 64 -7.73 2.65 -8.74
N ASN A 65 -8.63 3.39 -9.40
CA ASN A 65 -10.00 2.92 -9.62
C ASN A 65 -10.05 1.70 -10.55
N TYR A 66 -9.07 1.58 -11.43
CA TYR A 66 -8.96 0.50 -12.42
C TYR A 66 -7.55 -0.09 -12.42
N PRO A 67 -7.41 -1.39 -12.70
CA PRO A 67 -6.10 -2.00 -12.87
C PRO A 67 -5.42 -1.50 -14.14
N ALA A 68 -4.09 -1.58 -14.21
CA ALA A 68 -3.33 -1.23 -15.40
C ALA A 68 -3.71 -2.13 -16.59
N SER A 69 -3.58 -1.62 -17.82
CA SER A 69 -3.79 -2.44 -19.02
C SER A 69 -2.71 -3.51 -19.16
N VAL A 70 -3.05 -4.64 -19.79
CA VAL A 70 -2.07 -5.72 -20.07
C VAL A 70 -0.85 -5.21 -20.84
N ASN A 71 -1.05 -4.30 -21.80
CA ASN A 71 0.05 -3.72 -22.58
C ASN A 71 0.99 -2.89 -21.70
N SER A 72 0.45 -2.07 -20.80
CA SER A 72 1.26 -1.29 -19.86
C SER A 72 2.02 -2.21 -18.89
N ILE A 73 1.42 -3.32 -18.47
CA ILE A 73 2.07 -4.32 -17.64
C ILE A 73 3.22 -5.00 -18.38
N LYS A 74 3.03 -5.40 -19.64
CA LYS A 74 4.10 -6.00 -20.46
C LYS A 74 5.30 -5.06 -20.62
N LEU A 75 5.07 -3.78 -20.86
CA LEU A 75 6.13 -2.76 -20.86
C LEU A 75 6.83 -2.67 -19.49
N GLY A 76 6.05 -2.73 -18.40
CA GLY A 76 6.59 -2.80 -17.04
C GLY A 76 7.46 -4.03 -16.79
N LEU A 77 7.05 -5.21 -17.28
CA LEU A 77 7.84 -6.45 -17.17
C LEU A 77 9.16 -6.36 -17.94
N GLN A 78 9.17 -5.72 -19.11
CA GLN A 78 10.42 -5.44 -19.85
C GLN A 78 11.37 -4.57 -19.03
N LYS A 79 10.85 -3.50 -18.42
CA LYS A 79 11.63 -2.60 -17.55
C LYS A 79 12.16 -3.32 -16.30
N ILE A 80 11.36 -4.22 -15.70
CA ILE A 80 11.82 -5.11 -14.62
C ILE A 80 13.01 -5.97 -15.09
N GLY A 81 12.92 -6.55 -16.29
CA GLY A 81 13.98 -7.40 -16.85
C GLY A 81 15.31 -6.68 -17.08
N ILE A 82 15.29 -5.38 -17.37
CA ILE A 82 16.50 -4.54 -17.52
C ILE A 82 16.81 -3.71 -16.26
N GLN A 83 16.13 -4.01 -15.14
CA GLN A 83 16.28 -3.35 -13.85
C GLN A 83 16.08 -1.81 -13.86
N GLU A 84 15.24 -1.32 -14.76
CA GLU A 84 14.94 0.10 -14.85
C GLU A 84 13.84 0.48 -13.85
N LYS A 85 14.06 1.52 -13.04
CA LYS A 85 13.00 2.12 -12.20
C LYS A 85 11.95 2.80 -13.06
N PHE A 86 10.66 2.61 -12.75
CA PHE A 86 9.58 3.27 -13.47
C PHE A 86 8.34 3.54 -12.61
N THR A 87 7.40 4.33 -13.15
CA THR A 87 6.10 4.59 -12.54
C THR A 87 5.01 3.94 -13.37
N LEU A 88 4.08 3.26 -12.72
CA LEU A 88 2.90 2.67 -13.37
C LEU A 88 1.73 2.59 -12.39
N ALA A 89 0.53 2.96 -12.84
CA ALA A 89 -0.73 2.83 -12.10
C ALA A 89 -0.71 3.41 -10.67
N GLY A 90 -0.07 4.57 -10.48
CA GLY A 90 0.03 5.21 -9.17
C GLY A 90 1.02 4.51 -8.22
N CYS A 91 1.96 3.73 -8.77
CA CYS A 91 3.07 3.13 -8.06
C CYS A 91 4.40 3.52 -8.70
N ILE A 92 5.46 3.53 -7.90
CA ILE A 92 6.85 3.56 -8.31
C ILE A 92 7.42 2.16 -8.10
N ILE A 93 7.92 1.53 -9.16
CA ILE A 93 8.49 0.20 -9.16
C ILE A 93 10.02 0.34 -9.20
N TYR A 94 10.68 -0.31 -8.25
CA TYR A 94 12.14 -0.40 -8.16
C TYR A 94 12.53 -1.87 -8.29
N PRO A 95 12.87 -2.34 -9.49
CA PRO A 95 13.50 -3.63 -9.64
C PRO A 95 14.93 -3.54 -9.09
N LYS A 96 15.30 -4.48 -8.22
CA LYS A 96 16.67 -4.69 -7.75
C LYS A 96 17.05 -6.15 -8.03
N ASP A 97 18.33 -6.48 -7.87
CA ASP A 97 18.84 -7.83 -8.11
C ASP A 97 18.07 -8.89 -7.32
N GLU A 98 17.94 -8.71 -6.01
CA GLU A 98 17.31 -9.70 -5.13
C GLU A 98 15.79 -9.54 -5.05
N HIS A 99 15.29 -8.30 -5.05
CA HIS A 99 13.90 -7.99 -4.77
C HIS A 99 13.34 -6.94 -5.72
N ILE A 100 12.06 -7.08 -6.06
CA ILE A 100 11.29 -6.03 -6.71
C ILE A 100 10.48 -5.32 -5.64
N GLU A 101 10.63 -4.00 -5.54
CA GLU A 101 9.87 -3.16 -4.62
C GLU A 101 8.81 -2.36 -5.38
N ILE A 102 7.58 -2.33 -4.85
CA ILE A 102 6.47 -1.51 -5.34
C ILE A 102 6.10 -0.52 -4.24
N HIS A 103 6.23 0.76 -4.54
CA HIS A 103 5.89 1.86 -3.63
C HIS A 103 4.69 2.61 -4.17
N ALA A 104 3.75 3.00 -3.31
CA ALA A 104 2.70 3.93 -3.69
C ALA A 104 3.31 5.27 -4.12
N GLU A 105 2.82 5.80 -5.24
CA GLU A 105 3.21 7.12 -5.73
C GLU A 105 2.43 8.21 -4.97
N ARG A 106 3.17 9.19 -4.44
CA ARG A 106 2.58 10.38 -3.83
C ARG A 106 1.86 11.19 -4.90
N LYS A 107 0.56 11.47 -4.70
CA LYS A 107 -0.23 12.30 -5.63
C LYS A 107 0.33 13.73 -5.67
N ARG A 108 0.46 14.29 -6.87
CA ARG A 108 1.01 15.65 -7.11
C ARG A 108 0.07 16.78 -6.68
N LYS A 109 -1.24 16.55 -6.62
CA LYS A 109 -2.23 17.56 -6.19
C LYS A 109 -2.41 17.49 -4.69
N THR A 110 -1.76 18.40 -3.96
CA THR A 110 -2.12 18.70 -2.57
C THR A 110 -3.48 19.37 -2.57
N ARG A 111 -4.53 18.61 -2.30
CA ARG A 111 -5.77 19.24 -1.81
C ARG A 111 -5.41 19.99 -0.52
N GLY A 112 -6.10 21.11 -0.27
CA GLY A 112 -6.04 21.76 1.04
C GLY A 112 -6.41 20.78 2.16
N ALA A 113 -6.17 21.17 3.40
CA ALA A 113 -6.47 20.33 4.56
C ALA A 113 -7.91 19.81 4.52
N ILE A 114 -8.09 18.51 4.72
CA ILE A 114 -9.41 17.87 4.76
C ILE A 114 -9.88 17.84 6.20
N LYS A 115 -10.93 18.60 6.53
CA LYS A 115 -11.54 18.58 7.86
C LYS A 115 -12.31 17.28 8.06
N ILE A 116 -12.00 16.55 9.12
CA ILE A 116 -12.67 15.33 9.55
C ILE A 116 -13.42 15.64 10.84
N VAL A 117 -14.71 15.37 10.86
CA VAL A 117 -15.61 15.65 11.99
C VAL A 117 -15.90 14.33 12.72
N PRO A 118 -16.04 14.33 14.06
CA PRO A 118 -16.41 13.14 14.81
C PRO A 118 -17.66 12.46 14.24
N GLY A 119 -17.65 11.13 14.20
CA GLY A 119 -18.79 10.33 13.73
C GLY A 119 -18.93 10.25 12.20
N THR A 120 -18.17 11.02 11.42
CA THR A 120 -18.21 10.97 9.95
C THR A 120 -16.99 10.22 9.39
N PRO A 121 -17.15 9.03 8.79
CA PRO A 121 -16.04 8.32 8.18
C PRO A 121 -15.50 9.11 6.97
N ALA A 122 -14.18 9.28 6.91
CA ALA A 122 -13.51 9.92 5.77
C ALA A 122 -12.62 8.90 5.04
N VAL A 123 -12.79 8.79 3.72
CA VAL A 123 -11.94 7.96 2.85
C VAL A 123 -10.93 8.84 2.12
N ILE A 124 -9.66 8.51 2.27
CA ILE A 124 -8.53 9.32 1.78
C ILE A 124 -7.66 8.48 0.88
N ASP A 125 -7.40 9.03 -0.30
CA ASP A 125 -6.56 8.43 -1.34
C ASP A 125 -6.91 7.00 -1.74
N ASN A 126 -8.16 6.58 -1.47
CA ASN A 126 -8.63 5.21 -1.66
C ASN A 126 -7.77 4.16 -0.91
N ARG A 127 -7.09 4.60 0.16
CA ARG A 127 -6.18 3.80 0.97
C ARG A 127 -6.56 3.80 2.44
N TRP A 128 -7.06 4.93 2.95
CA TRP A 128 -7.25 5.16 4.37
C TRP A 128 -8.69 5.52 4.68
N LEU A 129 -9.31 4.76 5.56
CA LEU A 129 -10.53 5.12 6.26
C LEU A 129 -10.12 5.71 7.60
N VAL A 130 -10.52 6.95 7.86
CA VAL A 130 -10.18 7.66 9.11
C VAL A 130 -11.38 7.62 10.04
N LYS A 131 -11.15 7.16 11.28
CA LYS A 131 -12.10 7.27 12.40
C LYS A 131 -11.50 8.17 13.47
N THR A 132 -12.29 9.09 14.00
CA THR A 132 -11.85 10.03 15.03
C THR A 132 -13.01 10.37 15.96
N ASN A 133 -12.70 10.67 17.22
CA ASN A 133 -13.66 11.23 18.19
C ASN A 133 -13.51 12.74 18.37
N LYS A 134 -12.55 13.38 17.66
CA LYS A 134 -12.35 14.83 17.63
C LYS A 134 -12.33 15.38 16.22
N VAL A 135 -12.56 16.68 16.10
CA VAL A 135 -12.34 17.39 14.83
C VAL A 135 -10.85 17.42 14.54
N LEU A 136 -10.44 16.96 13.36
CA LEU A 136 -9.05 16.94 12.92
C LEU A 136 -8.94 17.48 11.50
N TYR A 137 -7.76 17.98 11.16
CA TYR A 137 -7.39 18.32 9.80
C TYR A 137 -6.41 17.27 9.27
N LEU A 138 -6.73 16.70 8.11
CA LEU A 138 -5.87 15.79 7.41
C LEU A 138 -5.07 16.54 6.34
N HIS A 139 -3.75 16.36 6.39
CA HIS A 139 -2.80 16.92 5.46
C HIS A 139 -2.06 15.81 4.72
N HIS A 140 -1.69 16.08 3.47
CA HIS A 140 -0.73 15.24 2.76
C HIS A 140 0.68 15.47 3.30
N MET A 141 1.53 14.44 3.30
CA MET A 141 2.94 14.56 3.68
C MET A 141 3.73 15.32 2.62
N SER A 142 3.94 16.62 2.84
CA SER A 142 4.83 17.44 2.01
C SER A 142 6.30 17.17 2.36
N ASP A 143 7.21 17.49 1.42
CA ASP A 143 8.65 17.35 1.67
C ASP A 143 9.16 18.29 2.76
N GLU A 144 8.48 19.42 2.96
CA GLU A 144 8.78 20.36 4.05
C GLU A 144 8.40 19.78 5.41
N VAL A 145 7.16 19.30 5.55
CA VAL A 145 6.69 18.69 6.80
C VAL A 145 7.49 17.42 7.11
N TYR A 146 7.79 16.60 6.10
CA TYR A 146 8.66 15.44 6.26
C TYR A 146 10.05 15.83 6.77
N ARG A 147 10.70 16.84 6.15
CA ARG A 147 12.03 17.32 6.59
C ARG A 147 12.00 17.84 8.01
N HIS A 148 10.97 18.58 8.39
CA HIS A 148 10.79 19.07 9.76
C HIS A 148 10.66 17.92 10.75
N LEU A 149 9.77 16.95 10.48
CA LEU A 149 9.56 15.78 11.32
C LEU A 149 10.78 14.86 11.40
N ASN A 150 11.55 14.77 10.32
CA ASN A 150 12.73 13.91 10.28
C ASN A 150 13.87 14.42 11.17
N LYS A 151 13.94 15.75 11.41
CA LYS A 151 14.94 16.42 12.27
C LYS A 151 14.61 16.36 13.76
N ALA A 152 13.35 16.14 14.14
CA ALA A 152 12.97 16.03 15.54
C ALA A 152 13.54 14.73 16.15
N GLU A 153 14.42 14.86 17.13
CA GLU A 153 15.08 13.73 17.81
C GLU A 153 14.12 12.95 18.73
N ASN A 154 13.05 13.60 19.21
CA ASN A 154 12.11 13.04 20.18
C ASN A 154 10.69 12.88 19.59
N GLY A 155 10.15 11.67 19.66
CA GLY A 155 8.70 11.39 19.58
C GLY A 155 8.11 10.99 18.21
N TYR A 156 8.59 11.51 17.08
CA TYR A 156 7.95 11.27 15.77
C TYR A 156 8.49 10.06 15.01
N TYR A 157 8.89 9.01 15.74
CA TYR A 157 9.43 7.75 15.20
C TYR A 157 8.43 6.95 14.34
N PHE A 158 7.14 7.27 14.43
CA PHE A 158 6.09 6.45 13.83
C PHE A 158 6.18 6.29 12.31
N ILE A 159 6.56 7.34 11.58
CA ILE A 159 6.58 7.29 10.11
C ILE A 159 7.90 6.66 9.61
N LYS A 160 8.98 6.80 10.38
CA LYS A 160 10.30 6.25 10.06
C LYS A 160 10.31 4.71 10.02
N LYS A 161 9.39 4.06 10.75
CA LYS A 161 9.24 2.59 10.74
C LYS A 161 8.82 2.01 9.39
N TRP A 162 8.23 2.83 8.51
CA TRP A 162 7.78 2.40 7.19
C TRP A 162 8.78 2.77 6.10
N ARG A 163 8.73 2.05 4.97
CA ARG A 163 9.67 2.23 3.85
C ARG A 163 9.53 3.57 3.14
N TYR A 164 10.65 4.23 2.83
CA TYR A 164 10.69 5.40 1.93
C TYR A 164 10.79 4.96 0.45
N PRO A 165 10.14 5.65 -0.51
CA PRO A 165 9.26 6.82 -0.36
C PRO A 165 7.80 6.49 0.00
N ALA A 166 7.39 5.22 0.03
CA ALA A 166 6.01 4.81 0.29
C ALA A 166 5.36 5.47 1.54
N ARG A 167 6.14 5.66 2.62
CA ARG A 167 5.69 6.31 3.87
C ARG A 167 5.17 7.73 3.69
N LEU A 168 5.54 8.43 2.61
CA LEU A 168 5.02 9.75 2.28
C LEU A 168 3.54 9.71 1.83
N CYS A 169 2.98 8.52 1.58
CA CYS A 169 1.56 8.34 1.29
C CYS A 169 0.70 8.08 2.54
N ILE A 170 1.31 8.11 3.74
CA ILE A 170 0.60 8.06 5.02
C ILE A 170 0.14 9.49 5.37
N PRO A 171 -1.16 9.73 5.62
CA PRO A 171 -1.67 11.06 5.91
C PRO A 171 -1.16 11.58 7.25
N ILE A 172 -0.99 12.89 7.33
CA ILE A 172 -0.69 13.61 8.56
C ILE A 172 -2.00 14.12 9.16
N LEU A 173 -2.14 14.01 10.47
CA LEU A 173 -3.29 14.55 11.20
C LEU A 173 -2.84 15.71 12.08
N GLN A 174 -3.63 16.77 12.10
CA GLN A 174 -3.47 17.91 12.98
C GLN A 174 -4.77 18.16 13.75
N ASP A 175 -4.66 18.57 15.01
CA ASP A 175 -5.80 19.07 15.77
C ASP A 175 -6.18 20.51 15.37
N LEU A 176 -7.15 21.11 16.07
CA LEU A 176 -7.59 22.48 15.80
C LEU A 176 -6.50 23.53 16.09
N ASP A 177 -5.53 23.19 16.96
CA ASP A 177 -4.40 24.05 17.32
C ASP A 177 -3.21 23.88 16.36
N GLY A 178 -3.35 23.04 15.32
CA GLY A 178 -2.30 22.73 14.36
C GLY A 178 -1.24 21.76 14.89
N ARG A 179 -1.44 21.15 16.07
CA ARG A 179 -0.50 20.19 16.65
C ARG A 179 -0.62 18.86 15.95
N LEU A 180 0.52 18.22 15.71
CA LEU A 180 0.57 16.93 15.05
C LEU A 180 -0.01 15.83 15.94
N VAL A 181 -0.93 15.07 15.37
CA VAL A 181 -1.56 13.92 16.01
C VAL A 181 -0.99 12.65 15.42
N GLN A 182 -0.46 11.77 16.27
CA GLN A 182 -0.07 10.44 15.86
C GLN A 182 -1.31 9.54 15.79
N PRO A 183 -1.68 9.03 14.59
CA PRO A 183 -2.77 8.09 14.49
C PRO A 183 -2.36 6.70 14.99
N HIS A 184 -3.32 5.98 15.56
CA HIS A 184 -3.24 4.52 15.57
C HIS A 184 -3.46 4.02 14.14
N ILE A 185 -2.56 3.19 13.60
CA ILE A 185 -2.85 2.47 12.36
C ILE A 185 -3.31 1.07 12.76
N GLU A 186 -4.51 0.70 12.33
CA GLU A 186 -5.01 -0.65 12.52
C GLU A 186 -4.20 -1.60 11.61
N VAL A 187 -3.18 -2.23 12.18
CA VAL A 187 -2.33 -3.20 11.47
C VAL A 187 -3.09 -4.52 11.42
N CYS A 188 -3.29 -5.05 10.21
CA CYS A 188 -3.78 -6.41 10.05
C CYS A 188 -2.67 -7.36 10.45
N ASN A 189 -3.02 -8.42 11.19
CA ASN A 189 -2.17 -9.60 11.37
C ASN A 189 -1.79 -10.17 9.98
N ILE A 190 -0.70 -9.69 9.42
CA ILE A 190 0.18 -10.45 8.55
C ILE A 190 1.31 -10.78 9.50
N GLU A 191 1.45 -12.05 9.88
CA GLU A 191 2.54 -12.53 10.73
C GLU A 191 3.88 -12.13 10.10
N ASN A 192 4.39 -10.98 10.51
CA ASN A 192 5.80 -10.65 10.51
C ASN A 192 6.04 -10.20 11.93
N ASP A 193 6.55 -11.14 12.72
CA ASP A 193 6.95 -10.93 14.09
C ASP A 193 8.04 -9.87 14.11
N PHE A 194 7.66 -8.65 14.50
CA PHE A 194 8.58 -7.63 14.96
C PHE A 194 8.42 -7.54 16.46
N SER A 195 8.86 -8.60 17.15
CA SER A 195 8.97 -8.67 18.59
C SER A 195 9.95 -7.62 19.09
N GLU A 196 9.48 -6.38 19.21
CA GLU A 196 9.98 -5.34 20.11
C GLU A 196 8.98 -4.18 20.14
N THR A 197 7.74 -4.47 20.52
CA THR A 197 6.79 -3.42 20.89
C THR A 197 6.88 -3.20 22.39
N LYS A 198 7.83 -2.35 22.80
CA LYS A 198 7.53 -1.49 23.97
C LYS A 198 6.24 -0.74 23.61
N PRO A 199 5.20 -0.77 24.46
CA PRO A 199 3.96 -0.08 24.17
C PRO A 199 4.29 1.41 24.03
N LEU A 200 4.21 1.94 22.81
CA LEU A 200 4.14 3.38 22.61
C LEU A 200 2.94 3.87 23.41
N ASP A 201 3.23 4.80 24.31
CA ASP A 201 2.45 5.26 25.44
C ASP A 201 0.93 5.31 25.25
N LYS A 202 0.23 5.17 26.39
CA LYS A 202 -1.21 5.28 26.67
C LYS A 202 -1.82 6.64 26.28
N ILE A 203 -1.51 7.20 25.12
CA ILE A 203 -2.24 8.32 24.55
C ILE A 203 -3.51 7.71 23.95
N PRO A 204 -4.72 8.08 24.42
CA PRO A 204 -5.94 7.62 23.78
C PRO A 204 -5.87 8.00 22.30
N SER A 205 -5.98 7.00 21.41
CA SER A 205 -5.84 7.22 19.97
C SER A 205 -6.90 8.23 19.51
N LEU A 206 -6.48 9.48 19.31
CA LEU A 206 -7.34 10.58 18.87
C LEU A 206 -7.92 10.29 17.48
N ALA A 207 -7.19 9.53 16.67
CA ALA A 207 -7.66 9.01 15.40
C ALA A 207 -7.09 7.61 15.12
N THR A 208 -7.87 6.84 14.38
CA THR A 208 -7.49 5.56 13.81
C THR A 208 -7.48 5.66 12.29
N LEU A 209 -6.38 5.27 11.66
CA LEU A 209 -6.25 5.05 10.23
C LEU A 209 -6.43 3.56 9.94
N ILE A 210 -7.46 3.24 9.18
CA ILE A 210 -7.80 1.89 8.78
C ILE A 210 -7.46 1.73 7.30
N PRO A 211 -6.54 0.82 6.91
CA PRO A 211 -6.34 0.47 5.51
C PRO A 211 -7.64 -0.01 4.86
N ILE A 212 -8.06 0.59 3.74
CA ILE A 212 -9.30 0.20 3.03
C ILE A 212 -9.07 -1.03 2.16
N ARG A 213 -7.88 -1.15 1.55
CA ARG A 213 -7.44 -2.34 0.81
C ARG A 213 -6.75 -3.30 1.77
N LYS A 214 -7.47 -3.63 2.84
CA LYS A 214 -7.02 -4.33 4.03
C LYS A 214 -6.65 -5.79 3.76
N LYS A 215 -7.43 -6.43 2.89
CA LYS A 215 -7.27 -7.81 2.50
C LYS A 215 -6.43 -7.83 1.23
N PRO A 216 -5.27 -8.50 1.22
CA PRO A 216 -4.58 -8.77 -0.02
C PRO A 216 -5.53 -9.48 -0.99
N PHE A 217 -5.43 -9.18 -2.29
CA PHE A 217 -6.37 -9.74 -3.27
C PHE A 217 -6.40 -11.27 -3.27
N TRP A 218 -5.29 -11.91 -2.88
CA TRP A 218 -5.17 -13.37 -2.75
C TRP A 218 -5.87 -13.96 -1.53
N ASN A 219 -6.33 -13.12 -0.61
CA ASN A 219 -7.14 -13.49 0.53
C ASN A 219 -8.62 -13.13 0.29
N GLU A 220 -8.99 -12.43 -0.78
CA GLU A 220 -10.39 -12.18 -1.15
C GLU A 220 -11.04 -13.50 -1.60
N SER A 221 -12.00 -13.97 -0.79
CA SER A 221 -12.74 -15.22 -0.93
C SER A 221 -14.04 -14.98 -1.66
#